data_AF-A0A5C8U0H1-F1
#
_entry.id   AF-A0A5C8U0H1-F1
#
_cell.length_a   1.000
_cell.length_b   1.000
_cell.length_c   1.000
_cell.angle_alpha   90.00
_cell.angle_beta   90.00
_cell.angle_gamma   90.00
#
_symmetry.space_group_name_H-M   'P 1'
#
loop_
_entity.id
_entity.type
_entity.pdbx_description
1 polymer ?
#
loop_
_entity_poly.entity_id
_entity_poly.type
_entity_poly.pdbx_seq_one_letter_code
_entity_poly.pdbx_strand_id
1 'polypeptide(L)'
;MSLSSGHRRDLNEIRASLAGLTVETKLLRIGWLLSQKYDPDQPREPAGQLGGGRWTSGDPTAAGPLAAGDDPETTGSIGGGSAPSTTQEEVVTADGSRVLSIRIRSNPHAEWDEQHTVTAPDGTRTVFETSGLTQTIRDGGSGEILSRSRLTTSGAEPEAFFQSARAPQRLPRELKRLSDRILQAAISLFTTEAIRRNRDGTAIFAAPASEYIPGDAFNDRAMWVGAVSQRELDRLCPRNAEIQALAKSTAAEVRALGGYGTEQNFGNIVHRIIAHKIKSMKDPGLIAEVSYAAETGIGVHYSSGQSIRLDVLEPVRPSTVCVYDHKMGKAILRAVRAVDIITAIQKHYPGMRNYIMIEVLEK
;
A
#
# COMPACT_ATOMS: atom_id res chain seq x y z
N MET A 1 17.13 6.11 47.44
CA MET A 1 18.56 5.74 47.63
C MET A 1 19.37 6.47 46.56
N SER A 2 20.30 7.35 46.96
CA SER A 2 21.14 8.12 46.02
C SER A 2 22.32 7.24 45.57
N LEU A 3 22.52 7.09 44.26
CA LEU A 3 23.66 6.34 43.71
C LEU A 3 24.97 7.04 44.10
N SER A 4 25.96 6.26 44.52
CA SER A 4 27.29 6.79 44.88
C SER A 4 27.93 7.50 43.68
N SER A 5 28.80 8.48 43.96
CA SER A 5 29.47 9.29 42.93
C SER A 5 30.27 8.45 41.92
N GLY A 6 30.83 7.31 42.35
CA GLY A 6 31.52 6.34 41.49
C GLY A 6 30.56 5.65 40.53
N HIS A 7 29.43 5.13 41.03
CA HIS A 7 28.44 4.42 40.21
C HIS A 7 27.81 5.32 39.13
N ARG A 8 27.69 6.63 39.44
CA ARG A 8 27.20 7.65 38.51
C ARG A 8 28.22 7.96 37.40
N ARG A 9 29.51 7.80 37.67
CA ARG A 9 30.60 8.00 36.71
C ARG A 9 30.65 6.81 35.73
N ASP A 10 30.60 5.59 36.26
CA ASP A 10 30.58 4.35 35.46
C ASP A 10 29.37 4.30 34.52
N LEU A 11 28.19 4.69 35.01
CA LEU A 11 26.99 4.79 34.18
C LEU A 11 27.11 5.82 33.04
N ASN A 12 27.82 6.92 33.28
CA ASN A 12 28.04 7.94 32.25
C ASN A 12 29.06 7.47 31.21
N GLU A 13 30.09 6.74 31.61
CA GLU A 13 31.06 6.12 30.69
C GLU A 13 30.39 5.08 29.80
N ILE A 14 29.59 4.17 30.37
CA ILE A 14 28.84 3.17 29.59
C ILE A 14 27.88 3.85 28.58
N ARG A 15 27.22 4.94 28.99
CA ARG A 15 26.34 5.70 28.09
C ARG A 15 27.10 6.37 26.95
N ALA A 16 28.29 6.92 27.24
CA ALA A 16 29.14 7.52 26.23
C ALA A 16 29.66 6.47 25.24
N SER A 17 30.10 5.30 25.72
CA SER A 17 30.53 4.19 24.86
C SER A 17 29.38 3.66 23.99
N LEU A 18 28.17 3.53 24.54
CA LEU A 18 27.00 3.09 23.77
C LEU A 18 26.61 4.13 22.70
N ALA A 19 26.70 5.42 23.02
CA ALA A 19 26.45 6.49 22.05
C ALA A 19 27.49 6.45 20.91
N GLY A 20 28.77 6.25 21.24
CA GLY A 20 29.85 6.06 20.26
C GLY A 20 29.59 4.87 19.32
N LEU A 21 29.32 3.69 19.89
CA LEU A 21 29.02 2.48 19.11
C LEU A 21 27.78 2.64 18.23
N THR A 22 26.76 3.38 18.68
CA THR A 22 25.55 3.67 17.90
C THR A 22 25.87 4.57 16.69
N VAL A 23 26.77 5.54 16.86
CA VAL A 23 27.21 6.40 15.76
C VAL A 23 28.05 5.59 14.77
N GLU A 24 28.99 4.78 15.24
CA GLU A 24 29.84 3.93 14.40
C GLU A 24 29.02 2.95 13.57
N THR A 25 28.06 2.25 14.18
CA THR A 25 27.19 1.32 13.42
C THR A 25 26.31 2.03 12.39
N LYS A 26 25.82 3.24 12.69
CA LYS A 26 25.10 4.06 11.70
C LYS A 26 26.00 4.50 10.56
N LEU A 27 27.25 4.89 10.85
CA LEU A 27 28.23 5.28 9.83
C LEU A 27 28.66 4.10 8.96
N LEU A 28 28.87 2.92 9.54
CA LEU A 28 29.13 1.68 8.80
C LEU A 28 27.95 1.31 7.90
N ARG A 29 26.71 1.46 8.39
CA ARG A 29 25.49 1.23 7.58
C ARG A 29 25.37 2.23 6.44
N ILE A 30 25.70 3.51 6.67
CA ILE A 30 25.76 4.53 5.60
C ILE A 30 26.87 4.20 4.60
N GLY A 31 28.06 3.83 5.07
CA GLY A 31 29.19 3.46 4.21
C GLY A 31 28.86 2.27 3.32
N TRP A 32 28.23 1.24 3.88
CA TRP A 32 27.75 0.08 3.13
C TRP A 32 26.63 0.45 2.13
N LEU A 33 25.68 1.30 2.53
CA LEU A 33 24.64 1.79 1.62
C LEU A 33 25.21 2.63 0.47
N LEU A 34 26.23 3.45 0.73
CA LEU A 34 26.92 4.23 -0.28
C LEU A 34 27.73 3.31 -1.21
N SER A 35 28.46 2.33 -0.68
CA SER A 35 29.24 1.40 -1.51
C SER A 35 28.38 0.48 -2.38
N GLN A 36 27.10 0.28 -2.03
CA GLN A 36 26.16 -0.48 -2.87
C GLN A 36 25.38 0.38 -3.88
N LYS A 37 25.32 1.70 -3.70
CA LYS A 37 24.46 2.59 -4.50
C LYS A 37 25.21 3.68 -5.27
N TYR A 38 26.49 3.90 -4.97
CA TYR A 38 27.30 4.97 -5.54
C TYR A 38 28.52 4.38 -6.24
N ASP A 39 28.49 4.39 -7.58
CA ASP A 39 29.65 4.18 -8.44
C ASP A 39 30.02 5.55 -9.03
N PRO A 40 31.20 6.12 -8.70
CA PRO A 40 31.61 7.43 -9.21
C PRO A 40 31.79 7.45 -10.74
N ASP A 41 31.97 6.29 -11.36
CA ASP A 41 32.16 6.13 -12.80
C ASP A 41 30.84 5.82 -13.54
N GLN A 42 29.70 5.80 -12.82
CA GLN A 42 28.41 5.52 -13.42
C GLN A 42 28.05 6.58 -14.48
N PRO A 43 27.72 6.16 -15.72
CA PRO A 43 27.48 7.09 -16.83
C PRO A 43 26.32 8.04 -16.54
N ARG A 44 26.45 9.26 -17.05
CA ARG A 44 25.48 10.35 -16.90
C ARG A 44 24.98 10.80 -18.25
N GLU A 45 23.74 11.26 -18.31
CA GLU A 45 23.25 11.94 -19.50
C GLU A 45 24.07 13.21 -19.77
N PRO A 46 24.52 13.44 -21.02
CA PRO A 46 25.29 14.62 -21.38
C PRO A 46 24.56 15.92 -21.04
N ALA A 47 25.33 16.93 -20.63
CA ALA A 47 24.77 18.27 -20.38
C ALA A 47 24.15 18.85 -21.67
N GLY A 48 22.94 19.39 -21.57
CA GLY A 48 22.21 19.99 -22.70
C GLY A 48 20.99 19.20 -23.20
N GLN A 49 20.74 18.00 -22.69
CA GLN A 49 19.50 17.24 -22.94
C GLN A 49 18.49 17.39 -21.78
N LEU A 50 17.22 17.03 -22.01
CA LEU A 50 16.13 17.12 -21.03
C LEU A 50 16.41 16.38 -19.70
N GLY A 51 17.37 15.43 -19.68
CA GLY A 51 17.84 14.73 -18.49
C GLY A 51 19.32 14.94 -18.14
N GLY A 52 19.99 15.96 -18.67
CA GLY A 52 21.42 16.20 -18.45
C GLY A 52 21.84 16.19 -16.97
N GLY A 53 22.85 15.38 -16.63
CA GLY A 53 23.36 15.17 -15.27
C GLY A 53 22.68 14.04 -14.48
N ARG A 54 21.59 13.45 -15.00
CA ARG A 54 20.95 12.26 -14.42
C ARG A 54 21.81 11.01 -14.67
N TRP A 55 21.76 10.09 -13.72
CA TRP A 55 22.39 8.77 -13.82
C TRP A 55 21.65 7.93 -14.87
N THR A 56 22.39 7.30 -15.78
CA THR A 56 21.82 6.29 -16.69
C THR A 56 22.00 4.90 -16.08
N SER A 57 21.01 4.02 -16.27
CA SER A 57 21.19 2.59 -15.99
C SER A 57 22.27 2.08 -16.95
N GLY A 58 23.40 1.63 -16.40
CA GLY A 58 24.56 1.17 -17.17
C GLY A 58 24.32 -0.18 -17.87
N ASP A 59 23.34 -0.23 -18.76
CA ASP A 59 23.02 -1.38 -19.59
C ASP A 59 23.40 -1.03 -21.05
N PRO A 60 24.48 -1.60 -21.63
CA PRO A 60 24.99 -1.18 -22.94
C PRO A 60 24.13 -1.64 -24.13
N THR A 61 22.90 -2.12 -23.92
CA THR A 61 22.08 -2.73 -25.00
C THR A 61 20.77 -2.03 -25.32
N ALA A 62 20.48 -0.86 -24.76
CA ALA A 62 19.32 -0.06 -25.14
C ALA A 62 19.65 0.97 -26.25
N ALA A 63 20.05 0.49 -27.42
CA ALA A 63 19.93 1.26 -28.66
C ALA A 63 18.67 0.79 -29.42
N GLY A 64 17.89 1.75 -29.91
CA GLY A 64 16.58 1.54 -30.52
C GLY A 64 16.56 0.68 -31.82
N PRO A 65 15.36 0.43 -32.36
CA PRO A 65 15.09 -0.71 -33.23
C PRO A 65 15.46 -0.46 -34.68
N LEU A 66 16.27 -1.36 -35.27
CA LEU A 66 16.35 -1.55 -36.73
C LEU A 66 16.49 -3.04 -37.09
N ALA A 67 15.44 -3.51 -37.75
CA ALA A 67 15.32 -4.57 -38.75
C ALA A 67 16.43 -5.65 -38.95
N ALA A 68 15.93 -6.89 -38.96
CA ALA A 68 16.21 -8.01 -39.88
C ALA A 68 17.48 -8.87 -39.69
N GLY A 69 17.27 -10.20 -39.67
CA GLY A 69 18.23 -11.18 -40.17
C GLY A 69 18.41 -12.41 -39.28
N ASP A 70 18.01 -13.57 -39.82
CA ASP A 70 18.20 -14.92 -39.28
C ASP A 70 19.66 -15.28 -38.97
N ASP A 71 19.92 -16.00 -37.88
CA ASP A 71 20.42 -17.40 -37.88
C ASP A 71 20.70 -17.93 -36.45
N PRO A 72 20.59 -19.26 -36.21
CA PRO A 72 20.79 -19.89 -34.90
C PRO A 72 22.24 -20.40 -34.71
N GLU A 73 22.52 -20.79 -33.46
CA GLU A 73 23.59 -21.70 -32.99
C GLU A 73 24.84 -21.13 -32.26
N THR A 74 24.93 -21.52 -30.98
CA THR A 74 26.14 -21.83 -30.17
C THR A 74 27.13 -20.70 -29.84
N THR A 75 27.36 -20.34 -28.57
CA THR A 75 28.23 -21.10 -27.63
C THR A 75 28.14 -20.52 -26.21
N GLY A 76 28.41 -21.35 -25.20
CA GLY A 76 28.02 -21.13 -23.82
C GLY A 76 28.80 -20.08 -23.01
N SER A 77 28.22 -19.74 -21.87
CA SER A 77 28.98 -19.37 -20.68
C SER A 77 28.27 -19.94 -19.44
N ILE A 78 29.01 -20.78 -18.74
CA ILE A 78 28.69 -21.40 -17.46
C ILE A 78 29.09 -20.40 -16.37
N GLY A 79 28.20 -20.19 -15.40
CA GLY A 79 28.59 -19.71 -14.06
C GLY A 79 28.56 -18.19 -13.88
N GLY A 80 27.44 -17.69 -13.37
CA GLY A 80 27.34 -16.38 -12.75
C GLY A 80 26.09 -16.36 -11.90
N GLY A 81 26.22 -16.51 -10.57
CA GLY A 81 25.10 -16.46 -9.65
C GLY A 81 24.27 -15.21 -9.92
N SER A 82 22.99 -15.39 -10.22
CA SER A 82 22.09 -14.28 -10.50
C SER A 82 22.11 -13.32 -9.30
N ALA A 83 22.71 -12.16 -9.50
CA ALA A 83 22.61 -11.08 -8.53
C ALA A 83 21.12 -10.81 -8.27
N PRO A 84 20.72 -10.54 -7.02
CA PRO A 84 19.32 -10.24 -6.71
C PRO A 84 18.85 -9.07 -7.59
N SER A 85 17.82 -9.30 -8.40
CA SER A 85 17.26 -8.23 -9.21
C SER A 85 16.49 -7.29 -8.28
N THR A 86 17.01 -6.07 -8.17
CA THR A 86 16.37 -4.98 -7.43
C THR A 86 15.69 -4.08 -8.44
N THR A 87 14.37 -3.92 -8.36
CA THR A 87 13.64 -2.97 -9.20
C THR A 87 13.24 -1.77 -8.38
N GLN A 88 13.56 -0.57 -8.86
CA GLN A 88 13.18 0.70 -8.25
C GLN A 88 12.20 1.45 -9.17
N GLU A 89 11.10 1.92 -8.62
CA GLU A 89 10.09 2.70 -9.34
C GLU A 89 9.61 3.85 -8.46
N GLU A 90 9.30 4.98 -9.07
CA GLU A 90 8.75 6.13 -8.37
C GLU A 90 7.49 6.65 -9.05
N VAL A 91 6.44 6.89 -8.26
CA VAL A 91 5.15 7.43 -8.72
C VAL A 91 4.80 8.66 -7.90
N VAL A 92 4.30 9.69 -8.57
CA VAL A 92 3.71 10.87 -7.93
C VAL A 92 2.19 10.75 -7.99
N THR A 93 1.54 10.73 -6.83
CA THR A 93 0.09 10.62 -6.70
C THR A 93 -0.59 11.99 -6.86
N ALA A 94 -1.91 11.98 -7.11
CA ALA A 94 -2.67 13.21 -7.40
C ALA A 94 -2.74 14.20 -6.21
N ASP A 95 -2.53 13.72 -4.98
CA ASP A 95 -2.42 14.53 -3.76
C ASP A 95 -1.02 15.15 -3.58
N GLY A 96 -0.08 14.87 -4.50
CA GLY A 96 1.30 15.36 -4.45
C GLY A 96 2.25 14.48 -3.65
N SER A 97 1.79 13.35 -3.10
CA SER A 97 2.67 12.40 -2.45
C SER A 97 3.57 11.70 -3.47
N ARG A 98 4.79 11.33 -3.05
CA ARG A 98 5.75 10.56 -3.86
C ARG A 98 5.93 9.18 -3.26
N VAL A 99 5.70 8.14 -4.04
CA VAL A 99 5.85 6.74 -3.62
C VAL A 99 7.03 6.13 -4.35
N LEU A 100 8.12 5.91 -3.61
CA LEU A 100 9.29 5.17 -4.06
C LEU A 100 9.13 3.70 -3.66
N SER A 101 9.15 2.80 -4.63
CA SER A 101 9.00 1.36 -4.41
C SER A 101 10.26 0.62 -4.82
N ILE A 102 10.75 -0.23 -3.93
CA ILE A 102 11.93 -1.08 -4.12
C ILE A 102 11.49 -2.52 -3.90
N ARG A 103 11.68 -3.39 -4.88
CA ARG A 103 11.41 -4.83 -4.77
C ARG A 103 12.70 -5.61 -4.91
N ILE A 104 12.88 -6.60 -4.05
CA ILE A 104 14.05 -7.48 -4.04
C ILE A 104 13.55 -8.88 -4.40
N ARG A 105 13.67 -9.28 -5.67
CA ARG A 105 13.06 -10.54 -6.14
C ARG A 105 13.87 -11.80 -5.80
N SER A 106 15.11 -11.67 -5.33
CA SER A 106 16.02 -12.82 -5.19
C SER A 106 17.09 -12.69 -4.10
N ASN A 107 16.81 -12.06 -2.94
CA ASN A 107 17.80 -11.97 -1.86
C ASN A 107 17.32 -12.61 -0.55
N PRO A 108 17.78 -13.83 -0.20
CA PRO A 108 17.46 -14.47 1.07
C PRO A 108 18.02 -13.75 2.31
N HIS A 109 18.87 -12.72 2.15
CA HIS A 109 19.41 -11.91 3.24
C HIS A 109 18.72 -10.55 3.42
N ALA A 110 17.74 -10.21 2.59
CA ALA A 110 16.99 -8.98 2.78
C ALA A 110 16.02 -9.14 3.97
N GLU A 111 15.91 -8.12 4.82
CA GLU A 111 14.95 -8.10 5.94
C GLU A 111 13.48 -8.02 5.44
N TRP A 112 13.27 -7.73 4.15
CA TRP A 112 11.98 -7.55 3.49
C TRP A 112 12.07 -7.91 1.99
N ASP A 113 10.94 -8.31 1.40
CA ASP A 113 10.81 -8.66 -0.02
C ASP A 113 10.42 -7.42 -0.86
N GLU A 114 9.64 -6.52 -0.25
CA GLU A 114 9.21 -5.26 -0.85
C GLU A 114 9.27 -4.11 0.18
N GLN A 115 9.74 -2.93 -0.26
CA GLN A 115 9.76 -1.71 0.53
C GLN A 115 9.16 -0.55 -0.27
N HIS A 116 8.28 0.20 0.38
CA HIS A 116 7.75 1.45 -0.17
C HIS A 116 8.06 2.60 0.78
N THR A 117 8.58 3.70 0.24
CA THR A 117 8.71 4.96 0.95
C THR A 117 7.71 5.95 0.39
N VAL A 118 6.74 6.36 1.20
CA VAL A 118 5.79 7.41 0.87
C VAL A 118 6.27 8.72 1.46
N THR A 119 6.51 9.71 0.61
CA THR A 119 6.85 11.08 0.99
C THR A 119 5.63 11.97 0.74
N ALA A 120 5.03 12.47 1.81
CA ALA A 120 3.90 13.39 1.73
C ALA A 120 4.32 14.77 1.15
N PRO A 121 3.37 15.63 0.72
CA PRO A 121 3.69 16.95 0.18
C PRO A 121 4.45 17.86 1.16
N ASP A 122 4.27 17.65 2.47
CA ASP A 122 4.98 18.36 3.53
C ASP A 122 6.41 17.83 3.78
N GLY A 123 6.85 16.83 3.02
CA GLY A 123 8.16 16.18 3.13
C GLY A 123 8.24 15.07 4.19
N THR A 124 7.16 14.82 4.94
CA THR A 124 7.12 13.72 5.91
C THR A 124 7.23 12.37 5.19
N ARG A 125 8.00 11.44 5.75
CA ARG A 125 8.24 10.13 5.15
C ARG A 125 7.71 9.01 6.02
N THR A 126 7.02 8.06 5.39
CA THR A 126 6.58 6.80 6.01
C THR A 126 7.08 5.64 5.16
N VAL A 127 7.65 4.61 5.80
CA VAL A 127 8.21 3.45 5.12
C VAL A 127 7.37 2.22 5.43
N PHE A 128 7.00 1.45 4.41
CA PHE A 128 6.27 0.18 4.49
C PHE A 128 7.22 -0.91 4.04
N GLU A 129 7.55 -1.84 4.93
CA GLU A 129 8.43 -2.97 4.66
C GLU A 129 7.61 -4.26 4.76
N THR A 130 7.54 -5.01 3.68
CA THR A 130 6.74 -6.24 3.58
C THR A 130 7.66 -7.44 3.41
N SER A 131 7.48 -8.45 4.25
CA SER A 131 8.08 -9.78 4.11
C SER A 131 6.97 -10.82 4.16
N GLY A 132 6.72 -11.48 3.03
CA GLY A 132 5.53 -12.31 2.83
C GLY A 132 4.24 -11.56 3.16
N LEU A 133 3.52 -12.02 4.19
CA LEU A 133 2.26 -11.41 4.66
C LEU A 133 2.45 -10.50 5.87
N THR A 134 3.68 -10.32 6.37
CA THR A 134 3.98 -9.43 7.49
C THR A 134 4.44 -8.08 6.96
N GLN A 135 3.88 -6.99 7.51
CA GLN A 135 4.24 -5.63 7.17
C GLN A 135 4.70 -4.86 8.41
N THR A 136 5.81 -4.16 8.28
CA THR A 136 6.32 -3.21 9.27
C THR A 136 6.23 -1.80 8.70
N ILE A 137 5.55 -0.90 9.41
CA ILE A 137 5.46 0.51 9.06
C ILE A 137 6.42 1.29 9.96
N ARG A 138 7.26 2.14 9.38
CA ARG A 138 8.27 2.94 10.07
C ARG A 138 8.15 4.42 9.76
N ASP A 139 8.59 5.23 10.71
CA ASP A 139 8.85 6.64 10.47
C ASP A 139 10.11 6.78 9.61
N GLY A 140 10.01 7.44 8.46
CA GLY A 140 11.10 7.52 7.48
C GLY A 140 12.24 8.46 7.87
N GLY A 141 12.09 9.26 8.93
CA GLY A 141 13.16 10.10 9.47
C GLY A 141 13.96 9.39 10.56
N SER A 142 13.27 8.79 11.52
CA SER A 142 13.84 8.17 12.73
C SER A 142 14.08 6.67 12.60
N GLY A 143 13.36 5.97 11.72
CA GLY A 143 13.35 4.51 11.61
C GLY A 143 12.55 3.79 12.69
N GLU A 144 11.89 4.52 13.59
CA GLU A 144 11.03 3.97 14.64
C GLU A 144 9.92 3.11 14.03
N ILE A 145 9.69 1.91 14.59
CA ILE A 145 8.56 1.08 14.20
C ILE A 145 7.29 1.76 14.69
N LEU A 146 6.48 2.18 13.74
CA LEU A 146 5.17 2.75 13.99
C LEU A 146 4.15 1.63 14.12
N SER A 147 4.13 0.67 13.22
CA SER A 147 3.17 -0.45 13.22
C SER A 147 3.86 -1.72 12.79
N ARG A 148 3.34 -2.86 13.25
CA ARG A 148 3.64 -4.17 12.66
C ARG A 148 2.39 -5.00 12.63
N SER A 149 2.08 -5.55 11.46
CA SER A 149 0.88 -6.36 11.23
C SER A 149 1.20 -7.58 10.40
N ARG A 150 0.33 -8.58 10.50
CA ARG A 150 0.30 -9.73 9.59
C ARG A 150 -1.06 -9.84 8.95
N LEU A 151 -1.08 -10.00 7.63
CA LEU A 151 -2.31 -10.29 6.91
C LEU A 151 -2.68 -11.76 7.13
N THR A 152 -3.87 -11.99 7.70
CA THR A 152 -4.47 -13.31 7.95
C THR A 152 -5.86 -13.35 7.30
N THR A 153 -6.52 -14.51 7.30
CA THR A 153 -7.90 -14.64 6.83
C THR A 153 -8.89 -13.76 7.60
N SER A 154 -8.55 -13.34 8.81
CA SER A 154 -9.36 -12.40 9.59
C SER A 154 -9.16 -10.96 9.15
N GLY A 155 -8.15 -10.64 8.33
CA GLY A 155 -7.71 -9.29 8.01
C GLY A 155 -6.30 -9.00 8.52
N ALA A 156 -5.96 -7.73 8.67
CA ALA A 156 -4.67 -7.33 9.22
C ALA A 156 -4.70 -7.46 10.75
N GLU A 157 -3.87 -8.34 11.31
CA GLU A 157 -3.76 -8.59 12.74
C GLU A 157 -2.47 -7.98 13.30
N PRO A 158 -2.48 -7.38 14.49
CA PRO A 158 -1.28 -6.77 15.07
C PRO A 158 -0.26 -7.85 15.44
N GLU A 159 1.02 -7.60 15.13
CA GLU A 159 2.12 -8.39 15.65
C GLU A 159 2.89 -7.59 16.69
N ALA A 160 3.27 -8.26 17.79
CA ALA A 160 4.14 -7.66 18.78
C ALA A 160 5.48 -7.27 18.16
N PHE A 161 5.96 -6.07 18.49
CA PHE A 161 7.28 -5.60 18.10
C PHE A 161 7.99 -4.93 19.28
N PHE A 162 9.32 -5.00 19.29
CA PHE A 162 10.11 -4.37 20.33
C PHE A 162 10.08 -2.85 20.17
N GLN A 163 9.49 -2.17 21.14
CA GLN A 163 9.61 -0.72 21.28
C GLN A 163 10.78 -0.41 22.21
N SER A 164 11.57 0.61 21.87
CA SER A 164 12.62 1.10 22.76
C SER A 164 11.99 1.61 24.05
N ALA A 165 12.51 1.20 25.21
CA ALA A 165 12.08 1.72 26.51
C ALA A 165 12.35 3.23 26.68
N ARG A 166 13.13 3.84 25.78
CA ARG A 166 13.39 5.29 25.73
C ARG A 166 12.52 6.01 24.69
N ALA A 167 11.59 5.31 24.03
CA ALA A 167 10.66 5.96 23.12
C ALA A 167 9.85 7.00 23.91
N PRO A 168 9.75 8.24 23.41
CA PRO A 168 8.98 9.27 24.09
C PRO A 168 7.52 8.80 24.22
N GLN A 169 6.95 8.95 25.42
CA GLN A 169 5.52 8.78 25.61
C GLN A 169 4.81 9.87 24.82
N ARG A 170 4.07 9.45 23.79
CA ARG A 170 3.35 10.37 22.91
C ARG A 170 2.06 10.81 23.58
N LEU A 171 1.79 12.10 23.54
CA LEU A 171 0.51 12.63 24.02
C LEU A 171 -0.64 12.17 23.09
N PRO A 172 -1.90 12.07 23.56
CA PRO A 172 -3.02 11.63 22.72
C PRO A 172 -3.17 12.41 21.40
N ARG A 173 -2.90 13.71 21.41
CA ARG A 173 -2.93 14.55 20.19
C ARG A 173 -1.84 14.19 19.18
N GLU A 174 -0.66 13.79 19.67
CA GLU A 174 0.46 13.37 18.83
C GLU A 174 0.23 11.99 18.25
N LEU A 175 -0.38 11.09 19.04
CA LEU A 175 -0.84 9.78 18.56
C LEU A 175 -1.84 9.97 17.43
N LYS A 176 -2.85 10.82 17.60
CA LYS A 176 -3.82 11.11 16.53
C LYS A 176 -3.14 11.62 15.26
N ARG A 177 -2.26 12.63 15.36
CA ARG A 177 -1.52 13.16 14.20
C ARG A 177 -0.62 12.13 13.55
N LEU A 178 -0.06 11.19 14.31
CA LEU A 178 0.71 10.10 13.74
C LEU A 178 -0.21 9.15 12.98
N SER A 179 -1.36 8.78 13.55
CA SER A 179 -2.34 7.90 12.91
C SER A 179 -2.85 8.49 11.60
N ASP A 180 -3.23 9.77 11.59
CA ASP A 180 -3.66 10.48 10.39
C ASP A 180 -2.58 10.41 9.29
N ARG A 181 -1.31 10.60 9.67
CA ARG A 181 -0.17 10.52 8.73
C ARG A 181 0.05 9.12 8.17
N ILE A 182 0.01 8.09 9.02
CA ILE A 182 0.18 6.70 8.56
C ILE A 182 -0.96 6.34 7.61
N LEU A 183 -2.20 6.70 7.94
CA LEU A 183 -3.36 6.44 7.10
C LEU A 183 -3.23 7.11 5.73
N GLN A 184 -2.87 8.38 5.66
CA GLN A 184 -2.66 9.08 4.39
C GLN A 184 -1.55 8.44 3.56
N ALA A 185 -0.45 8.04 4.21
CA ALA A 185 0.65 7.36 3.54
C ALA A 185 0.23 5.99 2.99
N ALA A 186 -0.49 5.21 3.79
CA ALA A 186 -0.98 3.88 3.39
C ALA A 186 -1.92 3.97 2.20
N ILE A 187 -2.77 4.99 2.14
CA ILE A 187 -3.70 5.14 1.03
C ILE A 187 -3.01 5.64 -0.24
N SER A 188 -2.01 6.53 -0.11
CA SER A 188 -1.16 6.93 -1.24
C SER A 188 -0.47 5.71 -1.85
N LEU A 189 0.02 4.81 -0.99
CA LEU A 189 0.59 3.53 -1.41
C LEU A 189 -0.45 2.61 -2.05
N PHE A 190 -1.62 2.42 -1.45
CA PHE A 190 -2.70 1.61 -2.02
C PHE A 190 -3.07 2.08 -3.43
N THR A 191 -3.24 3.39 -3.61
CA THR A 191 -3.55 4.01 -4.90
C THR A 191 -2.45 3.71 -5.92
N THR A 192 -1.19 3.81 -5.50
CA THR A 192 -0.04 3.51 -6.35
C THR A 192 0.00 2.03 -6.75
N GLU A 193 -0.19 1.11 -5.80
CA GLU A 193 -0.18 -0.33 -6.07
C GLU A 193 -1.38 -0.75 -6.95
N ALA A 194 -2.55 -0.14 -6.77
CA ALA A 194 -3.72 -0.39 -7.61
C ALA A 194 -3.48 0.06 -9.07
N ILE A 195 -2.76 1.17 -9.26
CA ILE A 195 -2.34 1.65 -10.60
C ILE A 195 -1.28 0.75 -11.21
N ARG A 196 -0.36 0.19 -10.41
CA ARG A 196 0.84 -0.48 -10.91
C ARG A 196 0.56 -1.77 -11.69
N ARG A 197 -0.70 -2.15 -11.92
CA ARG A 197 -1.11 -3.19 -12.87
C ARG A 197 -0.20 -4.41 -12.77
N ASN A 198 0.15 -4.81 -11.54
CA ASN A 198 1.06 -5.92 -11.34
C ASN A 198 0.38 -7.17 -11.94
N ARG A 199 1.08 -7.87 -12.83
CA ARG A 199 0.61 -9.15 -13.35
C ARG A 199 0.46 -10.20 -12.24
N ASP A 200 1.12 -9.98 -11.10
CA ASP A 200 1.33 -10.96 -10.05
C ASP A 200 0.43 -10.76 -8.80
N GLY A 201 -0.40 -9.70 -8.73
CA GLY A 201 -1.27 -9.49 -7.57
C GLY A 201 -2.25 -8.31 -7.66
N THR A 202 -3.24 -8.32 -6.77
CA THR A 202 -4.27 -7.28 -6.60
C THR A 202 -3.93 -6.45 -5.37
N ALA A 203 -3.88 -5.13 -5.52
CA ALA A 203 -3.68 -4.23 -4.40
C ALA A 203 -4.86 -4.32 -3.43
N ILE A 204 -4.57 -4.45 -2.14
CA ILE A 204 -5.57 -4.33 -1.08
C ILE A 204 -5.08 -3.35 -0.02
N PHE A 205 -6.06 -2.80 0.69
CA PHE A 205 -5.83 -2.09 1.94
C PHE A 205 -6.67 -2.73 3.03
N ALA A 206 -6.00 -3.30 4.03
CA ALA A 206 -6.60 -3.96 5.17
C ALA A 206 -6.32 -3.18 6.45
N ALA A 207 -7.35 -2.84 7.22
CA ALA A 207 -7.19 -2.09 8.46
C ALA A 207 -8.23 -2.50 9.52
N PRO A 208 -7.95 -2.28 10.81
CA PRO A 208 -8.88 -2.57 11.88
C PRO A 208 -9.94 -1.46 12.04
N ALA A 209 -11.07 -1.82 12.65
CA ALA A 209 -12.22 -0.94 12.89
C ALA A 209 -11.97 0.24 13.83
N SER A 210 -11.05 0.06 14.78
CA SER A 210 -10.72 1.06 15.81
C SER A 210 -9.95 2.26 15.27
N GLU A 211 -9.51 2.24 14.00
CA GLU A 211 -8.65 3.28 13.43
C GLU A 211 -9.41 4.45 12.78
N TYR A 212 -10.73 4.38 12.56
CA TYR A 212 -11.48 5.42 11.85
C TYR A 212 -12.61 6.08 12.66
N ILE A 213 -12.56 5.99 13.99
CA ILE A 213 -13.40 6.81 14.90
C ILE A 213 -12.58 8.02 15.39
N PRO A 214 -12.91 9.26 14.96
CA PRO A 214 -12.28 10.46 15.50
C PRO A 214 -12.66 10.63 16.98
N GLY A 215 -11.75 10.30 17.90
CA GLY A 215 -11.91 10.56 19.34
C GLY A 215 -11.82 9.35 20.26
N ASP A 216 -11.81 8.13 19.75
CA ASP A 216 -11.53 6.96 20.56
C ASP A 216 -10.03 6.79 20.83
N ALA A 217 -9.71 6.20 21.98
CA ALA A 217 -8.35 5.85 22.34
C ALA A 217 -7.83 4.82 21.34
N PHE A 218 -6.89 5.29 20.51
CA PHE A 218 -6.09 4.52 19.60
C PHE A 218 -5.61 3.20 20.24
N ASN A 219 -6.10 2.06 19.75
CA ASN A 219 -5.70 0.74 20.24
C ASN A 219 -5.07 -0.07 19.09
N ASP A 220 -3.79 -0.37 19.27
CA ASP A 220 -2.92 -1.32 18.57
C ASP A 220 -3.12 -1.50 17.05
N ARG A 221 -2.23 -0.80 16.33
CA ARG A 221 -2.06 -0.69 14.88
C ARG A 221 -1.98 -2.04 14.19
N ALA A 222 -2.93 -2.31 13.30
CA ALA A 222 -2.83 -3.44 12.37
C ALA A 222 -3.34 -3.04 10.99
N MET A 223 -2.63 -2.12 10.34
CA MET A 223 -2.84 -1.80 8.92
C MET A 223 -1.94 -2.67 8.07
N TRP A 224 -2.41 -3.07 6.90
CA TRP A 224 -1.65 -3.75 5.87
C TRP A 224 -2.02 -3.17 4.51
N VAL A 225 -1.03 -2.81 3.69
CA VAL A 225 -1.23 -2.32 2.33
C VAL A 225 -0.22 -2.94 1.38
N GLY A 226 -0.68 -3.41 0.23
CA GLY A 226 0.19 -4.00 -0.78
C GLY A 226 -0.58 -4.86 -1.77
N ALA A 227 0.15 -5.49 -2.70
CA ALA A 227 -0.41 -6.47 -3.62
C ALA A 227 -0.45 -7.87 -2.99
N VAL A 228 -1.57 -8.58 -3.14
CA VAL A 228 -1.73 -9.99 -2.75
C VAL A 228 -2.03 -10.85 -3.98
N SER A 229 -1.68 -12.14 -3.97
CA SER A 229 -2.08 -13.00 -5.08
C SER A 229 -3.59 -13.20 -5.11
N GLN A 230 -4.12 -13.60 -6.27
CA GLN A 230 -5.53 -13.95 -6.41
C GLN A 230 -5.97 -15.01 -5.38
N ARG A 231 -5.11 -16.00 -5.08
CA ARG A 231 -5.40 -17.06 -4.12
C ARG A 231 -5.48 -16.54 -2.69
N GLU A 232 -4.60 -15.63 -2.29
CA GLU A 232 -4.71 -14.96 -0.99
C GLU A 232 -5.98 -14.11 -0.94
N LEU A 233 -6.27 -13.36 -1.99
CA LEU A 233 -7.44 -12.50 -2.04
C LEU A 233 -8.75 -13.29 -1.91
N ASP A 234 -8.89 -14.40 -2.62
CA ASP A 234 -10.08 -15.26 -2.54
C ASP A 234 -10.22 -15.95 -1.18
N ARG A 235 -9.15 -16.10 -0.41
CA ARG A 235 -9.21 -16.58 0.99
C ARG A 235 -9.68 -15.50 1.95
N LEU A 236 -9.31 -14.25 1.69
CA LEU A 236 -9.70 -13.09 2.50
C LEU A 236 -11.14 -12.67 2.21
N CYS A 237 -11.52 -12.70 0.94
CA CYS A 237 -12.78 -12.24 0.41
C CYS A 237 -13.35 -13.30 -0.55
N PRO A 238 -14.07 -14.31 -0.02
CA PRO A 238 -14.54 -15.47 -0.77
C PRO A 238 -15.34 -15.18 -2.04
N ARG A 239 -16.01 -14.03 -2.12
CA ARG A 239 -16.80 -13.63 -3.31
C ARG A 239 -16.00 -12.81 -4.32
N ASN A 240 -14.70 -12.61 -4.11
CA ASN A 240 -13.86 -11.81 -4.98
C ASN A 240 -13.84 -12.32 -6.44
N ALA A 241 -13.61 -13.62 -6.65
CA ALA A 241 -13.64 -14.21 -8.00
C ALA A 241 -14.99 -14.01 -8.70
N GLU A 242 -16.09 -14.15 -7.97
CA GLU A 242 -17.45 -13.94 -8.49
C GLU A 242 -17.70 -12.48 -8.88
N ILE A 243 -17.34 -11.53 -8.01
CA ILE A 243 -17.50 -10.10 -8.25
C ILE A 243 -16.62 -9.64 -9.42
N GLN A 244 -15.37 -10.11 -9.49
CA GLN A 244 -14.47 -9.81 -10.60
C GLN A 244 -15.03 -10.35 -11.94
N ALA A 245 -15.60 -11.56 -11.95
CA ALA A 245 -16.22 -12.14 -13.14
C ALA A 245 -17.50 -11.39 -13.54
N LEU A 246 -18.31 -10.97 -12.58
CA LEU A 246 -19.52 -10.18 -12.80
C LEU A 246 -19.19 -8.80 -13.38
N ALA A 247 -18.17 -8.15 -12.85
CA ALA A 247 -17.69 -6.86 -13.34
C ALA A 247 -17.21 -6.98 -14.80
N LYS A 248 -16.36 -7.97 -15.08
CA LYS A 248 -15.81 -8.19 -16.43
C LYS A 248 -16.89 -8.53 -17.46
N SER A 249 -17.78 -9.46 -17.14
CA SER A 249 -18.86 -9.86 -18.06
C SER A 249 -19.81 -8.70 -18.34
N THR A 250 -20.21 -7.95 -17.31
CA THR A 250 -21.10 -6.80 -17.47
C THR A 250 -20.44 -5.68 -18.27
N ALA A 251 -19.16 -5.40 -18.04
CA ALA A 251 -18.43 -4.41 -18.81
C ALA A 251 -18.34 -4.80 -20.30
N ALA A 252 -18.04 -6.07 -20.59
CA ALA A 252 -18.02 -6.60 -21.96
C ALA A 252 -19.40 -6.50 -22.64
N GLU A 253 -20.49 -6.84 -21.95
CA GLU A 253 -21.87 -6.69 -22.43
C GLU A 253 -22.17 -5.23 -22.80
N VAL A 254 -21.86 -4.29 -21.92
CA VAL A 254 -22.13 -2.85 -22.16
C VAL A 254 -21.27 -2.30 -23.30
N ARG A 255 -20.01 -2.73 -23.42
CA ARG A 255 -19.15 -2.36 -24.56
C ARG A 255 -19.74 -2.86 -25.86
N ALA A 256 -20.22 -4.10 -25.90
CA ALA A 256 -20.81 -4.70 -27.11
C ALA A 256 -22.10 -3.98 -27.56
N LEU A 257 -22.88 -3.44 -26.62
CA LEU A 257 -24.07 -2.63 -26.94
C LEU A 257 -23.72 -1.28 -27.61
N GLY A 258 -22.55 -0.72 -27.30
CA GLY A 258 -22.13 0.60 -27.78
C GLY A 258 -23.05 1.73 -27.30
N GLY A 259 -22.95 2.91 -27.95
CA GLY A 259 -23.94 3.99 -27.78
C GLY A 259 -23.94 4.73 -26.43
N TYR A 260 -22.92 4.55 -25.59
CA TYR A 260 -22.84 5.19 -24.26
C TYR A 260 -22.29 6.62 -24.27
N GLY A 261 -21.75 7.11 -25.39
CA GLY A 261 -21.35 8.51 -25.59
C GLY A 261 -20.06 8.95 -24.86
N THR A 262 -19.92 8.66 -23.57
CA THR A 262 -18.73 8.99 -22.76
C THR A 262 -18.30 7.81 -21.88
N GLU A 263 -17.01 7.77 -21.52
CA GLU A 263 -16.45 6.80 -20.57
C GLU A 263 -17.12 6.87 -19.18
N GLN A 264 -17.52 8.08 -18.77
CA GLN A 264 -18.24 8.25 -17.51
C GLN A 264 -19.63 7.62 -17.57
N ASN A 265 -20.35 7.77 -18.69
CA ASN A 265 -21.65 7.15 -18.85
C ASN A 265 -21.54 5.63 -19.02
N PHE A 266 -20.49 5.14 -19.68
CA PHE A 266 -20.14 3.71 -19.70
C PHE A 266 -20.03 3.15 -18.29
N GLY A 267 -19.19 3.75 -17.44
CA GLY A 267 -19.05 3.34 -16.05
C GLY A 267 -20.37 3.39 -15.28
N ASN A 268 -21.15 4.46 -15.40
CA ASN A 268 -22.45 4.57 -14.73
C ASN A 268 -23.43 3.45 -15.13
N ILE A 269 -23.44 3.07 -16.41
CA ILE A 269 -24.29 1.97 -16.91
C ILE A 269 -23.82 0.64 -16.32
N VAL A 270 -22.52 0.37 -16.35
CA VAL A 270 -21.94 -0.88 -15.83
C VAL A 270 -22.22 -1.04 -14.33
N HIS A 271 -21.94 -0.02 -13.51
CA HIS A 271 -22.22 -0.05 -12.07
C HIS A 271 -23.69 -0.35 -11.78
N ARG A 272 -24.61 0.33 -12.47
CA ARG A 272 -26.05 0.11 -12.32
C ARG A 272 -26.47 -1.32 -12.67
N ILE A 273 -25.92 -1.90 -13.74
CA ILE A 273 -26.25 -3.27 -14.15
C ILE A 273 -25.68 -4.27 -13.15
N ILE A 274 -24.43 -4.12 -12.71
CA ILE A 274 -23.82 -4.98 -11.68
C ILE A 274 -24.69 -4.97 -10.41
N ALA A 275 -25.09 -3.79 -9.96
CA ALA A 275 -25.93 -3.65 -8.78
C ALA A 275 -27.30 -4.30 -8.93
N HIS A 276 -27.91 -4.19 -10.11
CA HIS A 276 -29.16 -4.87 -10.40
C HIS A 276 -29.00 -6.40 -10.39
N LYS A 277 -27.91 -6.92 -11.00
CA LYS A 277 -27.57 -8.35 -10.98
C LYS A 277 -27.34 -8.85 -9.55
N ILE A 278 -26.61 -8.13 -8.70
CA ILE A 278 -26.41 -8.53 -7.29
C ILE A 278 -27.73 -8.48 -6.50
N LYS A 279 -28.51 -7.40 -6.64
CA LYS A 279 -29.80 -7.27 -5.93
C LYS A 279 -30.79 -8.36 -6.34
N SER A 280 -30.75 -8.84 -7.59
CA SER A 280 -31.63 -9.91 -8.06
C SER A 280 -31.25 -11.29 -7.51
N MET A 281 -30.00 -11.49 -7.08
CA MET A 281 -29.55 -12.73 -6.43
C MET A 281 -30.20 -12.93 -5.06
N LYS A 282 -30.71 -11.86 -4.42
CA LYS A 282 -31.30 -11.89 -3.07
C LYS A 282 -30.39 -12.54 -2.02
N ASP A 283 -29.08 -12.42 -2.23
CA ASP A 283 -28.07 -12.98 -1.35
C ASP A 283 -27.79 -12.00 -0.21
N PRO A 284 -28.07 -12.35 1.06
CA PRO A 284 -27.79 -11.48 2.19
C PRO A 284 -26.28 -11.26 2.44
N GLY A 285 -25.41 -12.06 1.82
CA GLY A 285 -23.96 -11.93 1.89
C GLY A 285 -23.37 -10.89 0.91
N LEU A 286 -24.18 -10.29 0.03
CA LEU A 286 -23.74 -9.26 -0.90
C LEU A 286 -24.70 -8.06 -0.90
N ILE A 287 -24.14 -6.86 -0.73
CA ILE A 287 -24.90 -5.62 -0.67
C ILE A 287 -24.35 -4.67 -1.73
N ALA A 288 -25.19 -4.27 -2.69
CA ALA A 288 -24.76 -3.45 -3.81
C ALA A 288 -25.39 -2.05 -3.85
N GLU A 289 -24.63 -1.06 -4.33
CA GLU A 289 -25.04 0.35 -4.52
C GLU A 289 -25.75 0.89 -3.28
N VAL A 290 -25.04 0.87 -2.16
CA VAL A 290 -25.49 1.45 -0.89
C VAL A 290 -24.81 2.79 -0.69
N SER A 291 -25.56 3.76 -0.19
CA SER A 291 -25.06 5.09 0.15
C SER A 291 -25.15 5.32 1.64
N TYR A 292 -24.07 5.80 2.24
CA TYR A 292 -24.03 6.18 3.64
C TYR A 292 -23.75 7.68 3.78
N ALA A 293 -24.36 8.34 4.75
CA ALA A 293 -23.95 9.69 5.12
C ALA A 293 -22.53 9.66 5.70
N ALA A 294 -21.61 10.47 5.17
CA ALA A 294 -20.21 10.48 5.61
C ALA A 294 -20.06 10.72 7.13
N GLU A 295 -20.89 11.59 7.68
CA GLU A 295 -20.84 11.98 9.09
C GLU A 295 -21.36 10.89 10.03
N THR A 296 -22.40 10.14 9.65
CA THR A 296 -23.12 9.25 10.58
C THR A 296 -23.05 7.77 10.22
N GLY A 297 -22.68 7.42 8.98
CA GLY A 297 -22.74 6.03 8.48
C GLY A 297 -24.17 5.49 8.28
N ILE A 298 -25.19 6.34 8.43
CA ILE A 298 -26.59 5.96 8.25
C ILE A 298 -26.86 5.78 6.76
N GLY A 299 -27.61 4.73 6.41
CA GLY A 299 -28.08 4.50 5.04
C GLY A 299 -28.92 5.67 4.54
N VAL A 300 -28.52 6.28 3.43
CA VAL A 300 -29.19 7.42 2.82
C VAL A 300 -29.42 7.17 1.33
N HIS A 301 -30.30 7.96 0.73
CA HIS A 301 -30.41 7.98 -0.71
C HIS A 301 -29.13 8.59 -1.33
N TYR A 302 -28.70 8.12 -2.50
CA TYR A 302 -27.46 8.60 -3.12
C TYR A 302 -27.48 10.11 -3.45
N SER A 303 -28.67 10.70 -3.58
CA SER A 303 -28.85 12.14 -3.83
C SER A 303 -28.88 12.99 -2.56
N SER A 304 -28.79 12.38 -1.37
CA SER A 304 -28.59 13.10 -0.12
C SER A 304 -27.21 13.75 -0.17
N GLY A 305 -27.13 15.07 0.03
CA GLY A 305 -25.86 15.79 0.07
C GLY A 305 -24.89 15.15 1.07
N GLN A 306 -23.62 15.02 0.69
CA GLN A 306 -22.55 14.34 1.46
C GLN A 306 -22.71 12.81 1.62
N SER A 307 -23.45 12.14 0.74
CA SER A 307 -23.49 10.68 0.72
C SER A 307 -22.24 10.05 0.05
N ILE A 308 -21.84 8.89 0.56
CA ILE A 308 -20.75 8.06 0.05
C ILE A 308 -21.40 6.79 -0.51
N ARG A 309 -21.43 6.69 -1.84
CA ARG A 309 -21.86 5.48 -2.55
C ARG A 309 -20.75 4.43 -2.61
N LEU A 310 -21.12 3.19 -2.32
CA LEU A 310 -20.25 2.02 -2.35
C LEU A 310 -20.84 1.03 -3.35
N ASP A 311 -19.97 0.40 -4.14
CA ASP A 311 -20.46 -0.43 -5.23
C ASP A 311 -20.91 -1.80 -4.72
N VAL A 312 -20.03 -2.54 -4.01
CA VAL A 312 -20.39 -3.83 -3.40
C VAL A 312 -19.71 -4.02 -2.05
N LEU A 313 -20.46 -4.57 -1.10
CA LEU A 313 -19.98 -5.03 0.20
C LEU A 313 -20.23 -6.53 0.35
N GLU A 314 -19.23 -7.24 0.84
CA GLU A 314 -19.32 -8.63 1.28
C GLU A 314 -18.99 -8.70 2.77
N PRO A 315 -19.99 -8.85 3.65
CA PRO A 315 -19.75 -9.16 5.06
C PRO A 315 -19.26 -10.61 5.21
N VAL A 316 -17.96 -10.77 5.45
CA VAL A 316 -17.30 -12.05 5.69
C VAL A 316 -17.29 -12.33 7.20
N ARG A 317 -18.13 -13.27 7.64
CA ARG A 317 -18.26 -13.62 9.06
C ARG A 317 -16.97 -14.27 9.60
N PRO A 318 -16.60 -14.02 10.87
CA PRO A 318 -17.38 -13.28 11.87
C PRO A 318 -17.10 -11.77 11.97
N SER A 319 -16.06 -11.22 11.32
CA SER A 319 -15.63 -9.84 11.62
C SER A 319 -14.97 -9.05 10.49
N THR A 320 -15.11 -9.46 9.23
CA THR A 320 -14.46 -8.79 8.09
C THR A 320 -15.51 -8.27 7.12
N VAL A 321 -15.27 -7.10 6.53
CA VAL A 321 -16.06 -6.60 5.39
C VAL A 321 -15.13 -6.36 4.22
N CYS A 322 -15.37 -7.06 3.11
CA CYS A 322 -14.71 -6.80 1.85
C CYS A 322 -15.50 -5.75 1.08
N VAL A 323 -14.79 -4.72 0.60
CA VAL A 323 -15.35 -3.55 -0.07
C VAL A 323 -14.80 -3.53 -1.47
N TYR A 324 -15.68 -3.69 -2.44
CA TYR A 324 -15.33 -3.70 -3.84
C TYR A 324 -15.75 -2.39 -4.47
N ASP A 325 -14.78 -1.68 -5.01
CA ASP A 325 -14.99 -0.46 -5.77
C ASP A 325 -14.64 -0.73 -7.23
N HIS A 326 -15.65 -0.69 -8.09
CA HIS A 326 -15.52 -0.99 -9.50
C HIS A 326 -14.91 0.21 -10.23
N LYS A 327 -13.87 -0.04 -11.02
CA LYS A 327 -13.24 0.97 -11.88
C LYS A 327 -13.37 0.56 -13.35
N MET A 328 -14.26 1.26 -14.05
CA MET A 328 -14.59 1.04 -15.46
C MET A 328 -13.90 2.04 -16.40
N GLY A 329 -12.78 2.62 -15.97
CA GLY A 329 -12.04 3.64 -16.72
C GLY A 329 -10.68 3.93 -16.09
N LYS A 330 -10.03 5.02 -16.51
CA LYS A 330 -8.71 5.42 -15.98
C LYS A 330 -8.77 6.09 -14.60
N ALA A 331 -9.96 6.29 -14.06
CA ALA A 331 -10.15 6.94 -12.77
C ALA A 331 -9.77 6.00 -11.63
N ILE A 332 -8.92 6.50 -10.74
CA ILE A 332 -8.39 5.80 -9.56
C ILE A 332 -9.16 6.23 -8.32
N LEU A 333 -9.16 5.41 -7.27
CA LEU A 333 -9.63 5.83 -5.96
C LEU A 333 -8.69 6.93 -5.43
N ARG A 334 -9.27 8.06 -5.04
CA ARG A 334 -8.52 9.14 -4.38
C ARG A 334 -8.30 8.79 -2.92
N ALA A 335 -7.21 9.28 -2.35
CA ALA A 335 -6.87 8.91 -0.99
C ALA A 335 -7.94 9.29 0.06
N VAL A 336 -8.43 10.53 -0.03
CA VAL A 336 -9.55 11.02 0.79
C VAL A 336 -10.80 10.15 0.62
N ARG A 337 -11.09 9.69 -0.60
CA ARG A 337 -12.26 8.87 -0.88
C ARG A 337 -12.17 7.49 -0.23
N ALA A 338 -10.98 6.90 -0.17
CA ALA A 338 -10.78 5.61 0.52
C ALA A 338 -11.04 5.74 2.03
N VAL A 339 -10.56 6.82 2.67
CA VAL A 339 -10.84 7.12 4.10
C VAL A 339 -12.34 7.25 4.32
N ASP A 340 -13.00 8.05 3.50
CA ASP A 340 -14.43 8.31 3.59
C ASP A 340 -15.24 7.01 3.52
N ILE A 341 -14.92 6.16 2.55
CA ILE A 341 -15.54 4.84 2.34
C ILE A 341 -15.42 3.98 3.60
N ILE A 342 -14.21 3.79 4.11
CA ILE A 342 -13.98 2.89 5.25
C ILE A 342 -14.62 3.44 6.52
N THR A 343 -14.52 4.76 6.74
CA THR A 343 -15.15 5.45 7.88
C THR A 343 -16.67 5.25 7.89
N ALA A 344 -17.32 5.36 6.72
CA ALA A 344 -18.76 5.20 6.61
C ALA A 344 -19.21 3.77 6.88
N ILE A 345 -18.47 2.78 6.37
CA ILE A 345 -18.77 1.36 6.57
C ILE A 345 -18.59 0.97 8.04
N GLN A 346 -17.57 1.50 8.73
CA GLN A 346 -17.35 1.25 10.15
C GLN A 346 -18.49 1.73 11.03
N LYS A 347 -18.98 2.94 10.78
CA LYS A 347 -20.14 3.48 11.47
C LYS A 347 -21.39 2.63 11.21
N HIS A 348 -21.50 2.04 10.02
CA HIS A 348 -22.59 1.14 9.68
C HIS A 348 -22.46 -0.26 10.33
N TYR A 349 -21.24 -0.79 10.42
CA TYR A 349 -20.93 -2.11 10.98
C TYR A 349 -20.04 -2.02 12.23
N PRO A 350 -20.54 -1.48 13.36
CA PRO A 350 -19.72 -1.21 14.54
C PRO A 350 -19.13 -2.48 15.21
N GLY A 351 -19.66 -3.67 14.89
CA GLY A 351 -19.14 -4.95 15.38
C GLY A 351 -18.10 -5.62 14.49
N MET A 352 -17.89 -5.13 13.26
CA MET A 352 -16.88 -5.67 12.35
C MET A 352 -15.51 -5.13 12.73
N ARG A 353 -14.49 -5.99 12.71
CA ARG A 353 -13.14 -5.67 13.19
C ARG A 353 -12.17 -5.35 12.07
N ASN A 354 -12.41 -5.82 10.85
CA ASN A 354 -11.49 -5.70 9.73
C ASN A 354 -12.21 -5.28 8.46
N TYR A 355 -11.54 -4.44 7.67
CA TYR A 355 -12.05 -3.96 6.39
C TYR A 355 -10.99 -4.18 5.33
N ILE A 356 -11.39 -4.71 4.18
CA ILE A 356 -10.49 -4.96 3.05
C ILE A 356 -11.03 -4.20 1.85
N MET A 357 -10.33 -3.16 1.44
CA MET A 357 -10.66 -2.39 0.24
C MET A 357 -10.00 -3.01 -1.00
N ILE A 358 -10.78 -3.18 -2.05
CA ILE A 358 -10.38 -3.81 -3.32
C ILE A 358 -10.85 -2.92 -4.47
N GLU A 359 -9.92 -2.52 -5.35
CA GLU A 359 -10.30 -1.96 -6.65
C GLU A 359 -10.53 -3.08 -7.66
N VAL A 360 -11.77 -3.23 -8.13
CA VAL A 360 -12.15 -4.20 -9.15
C VAL A 360 -12.01 -3.55 -10.52
N LEU A 361 -10.94 -3.91 -11.22
CA LEU A 361 -10.64 -3.35 -12.54
C LEU A 361 -11.36 -4.12 -13.64
N GLU A 362 -11.90 -3.40 -14.61
CA GLU A 362 -12.26 -3.94 -15.92
C GLU A 362 -10.97 -4.38 -16.64
N LYS A 363 -10.74 -5.70 -16.77
CA LYS A 363 -9.65 -6.22 -17.61
C LYS A 363 -10.15 -6.56 -19.00
#